data_AF-A0A7V5ZGB8-F1
#
_entry.id   AF-A0A7V5ZGB8-F1
#
_cell.length_a   1.000
_cell.length_b   1.000
_cell.length_c   1.000
_cell.angle_alpha   90.00
_cell.angle_beta   90.00
_cell.angle_gamma   90.00
#
_symmetry.space_group_name_H-M   'P 1'
#
loop_
_entity.id
_entity.type
_entity.pdbx_description
1 polymer ?
#
loop_
_entity_poly.entity_id
_entity_poly.type
_entity_poly.pdbx_seq_one_letter_code
_entity_poly.pdbx_strand_id
1 'polypeptide(L)'
;MARVKLDAHSVAEGVEGLQEMPTSGSILARYLREEWVQALAQLQDAREIGQWVAQQREQLMQQIRPPQDGMETCRAFTALIDTVVRRLYDLALERAHVAHPPEVAVAATGGYGRMELAPHSDIDITFVPERDSDAATDRVIREMFRLLMDVMMEYGRLKVGYAYRLIEDCPTLDHTTQSALIDARLVTGSRRVFARFLGEFWGQFNSTDFLFRKIMERRQMLARYGSTPYLVEPNIKEGAGGLRDLHLIRW
;
A
#
# COMPACT_ATOMS: atom_id res chain seq x y z
N MET A 1 33.32 13.21 23.78
CA MET A 1 32.45 12.86 22.64
C MET A 1 32.65 11.36 22.36
N ALA A 2 31.88 10.50 23.04
CA ALA A 2 32.03 9.05 22.94
C ALA A 2 31.31 8.54 21.69
N ARG A 3 32.05 7.99 20.73
CA ARG A 3 31.48 7.27 19.58
C ARG A 3 31.02 5.91 20.07
N VAL A 4 29.70 5.69 20.12
CA VAL A 4 29.13 4.36 20.24
C VAL A 4 29.39 3.66 18.90
N LYS A 5 30.35 2.73 18.89
CA LYS A 5 30.51 1.77 17.79
C LYS A 5 29.39 0.74 17.94
N LEU A 6 28.41 0.78 17.05
CA LEU A 6 27.50 -0.35 16.86
C LEU A 6 28.32 -1.47 16.22
N ASP A 7 28.40 -2.59 16.93
CA ASP A 7 29.18 -3.76 16.53
C ASP A 7 28.45 -4.52 15.41
N ALA A 8 29.18 -5.00 14.40
CA ALA A 8 28.58 -5.65 13.23
C ALA A 8 27.79 -6.92 13.58
N HIS A 9 28.04 -7.53 14.74
CA HIS A 9 27.26 -8.65 15.27
C HIS A 9 25.87 -8.23 15.79
N SER A 10 25.71 -7.02 16.33
CA SER A 10 24.41 -6.51 16.81
C SER A 10 23.44 -6.20 15.67
N VAL A 11 23.96 -5.93 14.46
CA VAL A 11 23.14 -5.73 13.26
C VAL A 11 22.68 -7.08 12.69
N ALA A 12 23.50 -8.14 12.81
CA ALA A 12 23.16 -9.47 12.29
C ALA A 12 22.05 -10.16 13.11
N GLU A 13 22.09 -10.08 14.45
CA GLU A 13 21.05 -10.66 15.32
C GLU A 13 19.68 -9.96 15.14
N GLY A 14 19.67 -8.66 14.82
CA GLY A 14 18.45 -7.92 14.47
C GLY A 14 17.82 -8.33 13.13
N VAL A 15 18.61 -8.92 12.23
CA VAL A 15 18.15 -9.38 10.90
C VAL A 15 17.60 -10.82 10.97
N GLU A 16 18.14 -11.67 11.85
CA GLU A 16 17.61 -13.03 12.08
C GLU A 16 16.20 -13.01 12.72
N GLY A 17 15.93 -12.08 13.64
CA GLY A 17 14.58 -11.88 14.21
C GLY A 17 13.52 -11.36 13.21
N LEU A 18 13.93 -10.79 12.08
CA LEU A 18 13.03 -10.34 11.01
C LEU A 18 12.64 -11.46 10.03
N GLN A 19 13.35 -12.60 10.03
CA GLN A 19 13.05 -13.75 9.17
C GLN A 19 11.89 -14.61 9.70
N GLU A 20 11.53 -14.49 10.98
CA GLU A 20 10.37 -15.17 11.58
C GLU A 20 9.07 -14.36 11.50
N MET A 21 9.13 -13.11 11.00
CA MET A 21 7.94 -12.29 10.79
C MET A 21 7.13 -12.86 9.62
N PRO A 22 5.83 -13.15 9.80
CA PRO A 22 4.99 -13.61 8.71
C PRO A 22 5.04 -12.57 7.58
N THR A 23 5.45 -12.99 6.37
CA THR A 23 5.40 -12.15 5.18
C THR A 23 3.99 -11.56 5.03
N SER A 24 3.86 -10.35 4.45
CA SER A 24 2.54 -9.74 4.25
C SER A 24 1.55 -10.66 3.55
N GLY A 25 2.04 -11.52 2.63
CA GLY A 25 1.24 -12.57 1.99
C GLY A 25 0.70 -13.62 2.97
N SER A 26 1.52 -14.08 3.92
CA SER A 26 1.09 -15.04 4.95
C SER A 26 0.13 -14.44 6.00
N ILE A 27 0.22 -13.13 6.26
CA ILE A 27 -0.72 -12.41 7.13
C ILE A 27 -2.09 -12.29 6.44
N LEU A 28 -2.11 -11.82 5.19
CA LEU A 28 -3.37 -11.62 4.46
C LEU A 28 -4.04 -12.92 4.03
N ALA A 29 -3.29 -14.04 3.90
CA ALA A 29 -3.85 -15.33 3.54
C ALA A 29 -5.04 -15.76 4.43
N ARG A 30 -5.02 -15.35 5.72
CA ARG A 30 -6.11 -15.65 6.68
C ARG A 30 -7.40 -14.84 6.42
N TYR A 31 -7.30 -13.75 5.68
CA TYR A 31 -8.40 -12.83 5.37
C TYR A 31 -8.84 -12.92 3.91
N LEU A 32 -8.07 -13.61 3.06
CA LEU A 32 -8.50 -13.95 1.71
C LEU A 32 -9.68 -14.91 1.79
N ARG A 33 -10.71 -14.60 1.02
CA ARG A 33 -11.94 -15.37 0.97
C ARG A 33 -12.08 -15.98 -0.42
N GLU A 34 -12.13 -17.31 -0.51
CA GLU A 34 -12.23 -18.00 -1.80
C GLU A 34 -13.51 -17.62 -2.54
N GLU A 35 -14.60 -17.36 -1.80
CA GLU A 35 -15.87 -16.92 -2.37
C GLU A 35 -15.75 -15.56 -3.08
N TRP A 36 -14.86 -14.67 -2.63
CA TRP A 36 -14.62 -13.39 -3.29
C TRP A 36 -13.92 -13.58 -4.64
N VAL A 37 -12.92 -14.45 -4.68
CA VAL A 37 -12.19 -14.78 -5.90
C VAL A 37 -13.13 -15.42 -6.93
N GLN A 38 -13.94 -16.39 -6.49
CA GLN A 38 -14.90 -17.08 -7.36
C GLN A 38 -15.97 -16.14 -7.90
N ALA A 39 -16.54 -15.28 -7.05
CA ALA A 39 -17.55 -14.30 -7.47
C ALA A 39 -16.97 -13.31 -8.51
N LEU A 40 -15.82 -12.71 -8.21
CA LEU A 40 -15.16 -11.76 -9.10
C LEU A 40 -14.73 -12.36 -10.45
N ALA A 41 -14.37 -13.64 -10.47
CA ALA A 41 -14.00 -14.34 -11.71
C ALA A 41 -15.17 -14.42 -12.72
N GLN A 42 -16.42 -14.40 -12.24
CA GLN A 42 -17.61 -14.42 -13.10
C GLN A 42 -18.01 -13.03 -13.61
N LEU A 43 -17.48 -11.95 -13.00
CA LEU A 43 -17.81 -10.58 -13.38
C LEU A 43 -16.81 -10.05 -14.40
N GLN A 44 -17.33 -9.41 -15.45
CA GLN A 44 -16.55 -8.87 -16.57
C GLN A 44 -16.79 -7.36 -16.78
N ASP A 45 -17.98 -6.90 -16.38
CA ASP A 45 -18.40 -5.51 -16.48
C ASP A 45 -17.91 -4.67 -15.29
N ALA A 46 -17.41 -3.47 -15.57
CA ALA A 46 -16.82 -2.61 -14.55
C ALA A 46 -17.85 -2.13 -13.51
N ARG A 47 -19.11 -1.92 -13.93
CA ARG A 47 -20.18 -1.50 -13.03
C ARG A 47 -20.58 -2.63 -12.09
N GLU A 48 -20.74 -3.84 -12.61
CA GLU A 48 -21.04 -5.01 -11.77
C GLU A 48 -19.94 -5.25 -10.73
N ILE A 49 -18.68 -5.21 -11.15
CA ILE A 49 -17.54 -5.35 -10.22
C ILE A 49 -17.57 -4.23 -9.17
N GLY A 50 -17.72 -2.98 -9.57
CA GLY A 50 -17.71 -1.85 -8.62
C GLY A 50 -18.88 -1.89 -7.63
N GLN A 51 -20.08 -2.26 -8.08
CA GLN A 51 -21.23 -2.48 -7.21
C GLN A 51 -20.99 -3.62 -6.22
N TRP A 52 -20.37 -4.72 -6.68
CA TRP A 52 -19.98 -5.83 -5.82
C TRP A 52 -18.96 -5.37 -4.77
N VAL A 53 -17.95 -4.58 -5.14
CA VAL A 53 -16.97 -4.02 -4.19
C VAL A 53 -17.65 -3.15 -3.13
N ALA A 54 -18.56 -2.27 -3.55
CA ALA A 54 -19.31 -1.43 -2.62
C ALA A 54 -20.14 -2.28 -1.64
N GLN A 55 -20.79 -3.34 -2.12
CA GLN A 55 -21.58 -4.26 -1.30
C GLN A 55 -20.71 -5.03 -0.30
N GLN A 56 -19.56 -5.58 -0.72
CA GLN A 56 -18.66 -6.31 0.19
C GLN A 56 -18.08 -5.39 1.27
N ARG A 57 -17.75 -4.15 0.91
CA ARG A 57 -17.30 -3.15 1.88
C ARG A 57 -18.38 -2.82 2.90
N GLU A 58 -19.61 -2.59 2.46
CA GLU A 58 -20.77 -2.37 3.34
C GLU A 58 -20.96 -3.54 4.31
N GLN A 59 -20.85 -4.78 3.82
CA GLN A 59 -20.93 -5.98 4.66
C GLN A 59 -19.81 -6.04 5.71
N LEU A 60 -18.56 -5.73 5.33
CA LEU A 60 -17.45 -5.64 6.28
C LEU A 60 -17.70 -4.54 7.32
N MET A 61 -18.22 -3.38 6.91
CA MET A 61 -18.56 -2.28 7.83
C MET A 61 -19.63 -2.69 8.85
N GLN A 62 -20.67 -3.41 8.43
CA GLN A 62 -21.75 -3.88 9.30
C GLN A 62 -21.31 -4.95 10.30
N GLN A 63 -20.20 -5.63 10.01
CA GLN A 63 -19.59 -6.62 10.91
C GLN A 63 -18.74 -5.97 12.00
N ILE A 64 -18.34 -4.70 11.86
CA ILE A 64 -17.54 -3.98 12.86
C ILE A 64 -18.33 -3.85 14.15
N ARG A 65 -18.00 -4.68 15.15
CA ARG A 65 -18.63 -4.65 16.47
C ARG A 65 -17.61 -4.84 17.57
N PRO A 66 -17.63 -4.04 18.65
CA PRO A 66 -16.83 -4.32 19.83
C PRO A 66 -17.14 -5.73 20.38
N PRO A 67 -16.14 -6.50 20.87
CA PRO A 67 -14.74 -6.11 21.10
C PRO A 67 -13.77 -6.42 19.95
N GLN A 68 -14.22 -6.40 18.69
CA GLN A 68 -13.37 -6.74 17.53
C GLN A 68 -12.10 -5.88 17.43
N ASP A 69 -10.99 -6.52 17.04
CA ASP A 69 -9.73 -5.85 16.78
C ASP A 69 -9.82 -5.01 15.48
N GLY A 70 -9.52 -3.71 15.59
CA GLY A 70 -9.50 -2.80 14.46
C GLY A 70 -8.49 -3.21 13.38
N MET A 71 -7.39 -3.87 13.76
CA MET A 71 -6.39 -4.35 12.80
C MET A 71 -6.90 -5.52 11.97
N GLU A 72 -7.69 -6.43 12.56
CA GLU A 72 -8.35 -7.49 11.80
C GLU A 72 -9.32 -6.92 10.76
N THR A 73 -10.05 -5.87 11.14
CA THR A 73 -10.92 -5.12 10.23
C THR A 73 -10.10 -4.53 9.08
N CYS A 74 -9.00 -3.83 9.38
CA CYS A 74 -8.13 -3.25 8.36
C CYS A 74 -7.55 -4.28 7.39
N ARG A 75 -7.16 -5.45 7.90
CA ARG A 75 -6.66 -6.57 7.09
C ARG A 75 -7.75 -7.18 6.21
N ALA A 76 -8.99 -7.27 6.70
CA ALA A 76 -10.12 -7.72 5.89
C ALA A 76 -10.43 -6.75 4.73
N PHE A 77 -10.45 -5.43 4.98
CA PHE A 77 -10.56 -4.44 3.91
C PHE A 77 -9.38 -4.52 2.93
N THR A 78 -8.16 -4.67 3.45
CA THR A 78 -6.96 -4.83 2.62
C THR A 78 -7.07 -6.06 1.73
N ALA A 79 -7.46 -7.22 2.26
CA ALA A 79 -7.62 -8.46 1.50
C ALA A 79 -8.70 -8.34 0.41
N LEU A 80 -9.81 -7.64 0.70
CA LEU A 80 -10.85 -7.35 -0.30
C LEU A 80 -10.27 -6.54 -1.46
N ILE A 81 -9.61 -5.41 -1.18
CA ILE A 81 -9.04 -4.55 -2.22
C ILE A 81 -7.92 -5.26 -2.98
N ASP A 82 -7.07 -6.02 -2.30
CA ASP A 82 -6.04 -6.87 -2.91
C ASP A 82 -6.65 -7.84 -3.95
N THR A 83 -7.78 -8.47 -3.60
CA THR A 83 -8.51 -9.40 -4.48
C THR A 83 -9.06 -8.68 -5.71
N VAL A 84 -9.65 -7.50 -5.50
CA VAL A 84 -10.17 -6.66 -6.58
C VAL A 84 -9.06 -6.22 -7.51
N VAL A 85 -7.95 -5.66 -6.99
CA VAL A 85 -6.81 -5.18 -7.79
C VAL A 85 -6.22 -6.31 -8.64
N ARG A 86 -6.11 -7.54 -8.09
CA ARG A 86 -5.69 -8.71 -8.87
C ARG A 86 -6.65 -9.01 -10.02
N ARG A 87 -7.96 -9.01 -9.75
CA ARG A 87 -8.96 -9.22 -10.80
C ARG A 87 -8.90 -8.15 -11.88
N LEU A 88 -8.74 -6.88 -11.50
CA LEU A 88 -8.61 -5.79 -12.47
C LEU A 88 -7.34 -5.94 -13.33
N TYR A 89 -6.25 -6.43 -12.74
CA TYR A 89 -5.02 -6.73 -13.48
C TYR A 89 -5.24 -7.82 -14.52
N ASP A 90 -5.91 -8.91 -14.16
CA ASP A 90 -6.23 -9.98 -15.11
C ASP A 90 -7.10 -9.46 -16.27
N LEU A 91 -8.14 -8.66 -15.97
CA LEU A 91 -8.98 -8.02 -16.98
C LEU A 91 -8.21 -7.04 -17.87
N ALA A 92 -7.27 -6.29 -17.31
CA ALA A 92 -6.43 -5.37 -18.07
C ALA A 92 -5.50 -6.11 -19.03
N LEU A 93 -4.96 -7.26 -18.63
CA LEU A 93 -4.18 -8.13 -19.52
C LEU A 93 -5.03 -8.63 -20.69
N GLU A 94 -6.25 -9.10 -20.42
CA GLU A 94 -7.20 -9.57 -21.43
C GLU A 94 -7.56 -8.45 -22.42
N ARG A 95 -7.96 -7.27 -21.92
CA ARG A 95 -8.37 -6.11 -22.74
C ARG A 95 -7.23 -5.48 -23.52
N ALA A 96 -6.01 -5.51 -22.99
CA ALA A 96 -4.83 -5.01 -23.68
C ALA A 96 -4.36 -5.94 -24.81
N HIS A 97 -4.96 -7.13 -24.94
CA HIS A 97 -4.63 -8.17 -25.92
C HIS A 97 -3.13 -8.48 -25.95
N VAL A 98 -2.51 -8.61 -24.77
CA VAL A 98 -1.09 -8.96 -24.67
C VAL A 98 -0.91 -10.48 -24.70
N ALA A 99 0.07 -10.96 -25.47
CA ALA A 99 0.34 -12.40 -25.58
C ALA A 99 0.93 -12.99 -24.28
N HIS A 100 1.69 -12.17 -23.55
CA HIS A 100 2.29 -12.52 -22.28
C HIS A 100 2.13 -11.34 -21.31
N PRO A 101 2.01 -11.59 -19.98
CA PRO A 101 2.03 -10.52 -19.00
C PRO A 101 3.32 -9.69 -19.12
N PRO A 102 3.23 -8.35 -19.23
CA PRO A 102 4.41 -7.51 -19.31
C PRO A 102 5.17 -7.49 -17.98
N GLU A 103 6.42 -7.02 -18.03
CA GLU A 103 7.28 -6.83 -16.87
C GLU A 103 6.89 -5.55 -16.13
N VAL A 104 5.76 -5.59 -15.44
CA VAL A 104 5.23 -4.52 -14.58
C VAL A 104 4.80 -5.07 -13.24
N ALA A 105 5.11 -4.35 -12.16
CA ALA A 105 4.60 -4.60 -10.83
C ALA A 105 3.50 -3.60 -10.46
N VAL A 106 2.51 -4.07 -9.71
CA VAL A 106 1.45 -3.25 -9.13
C VAL A 106 1.58 -3.35 -7.61
N ALA A 107 1.99 -2.25 -6.99
CA ALA A 107 2.28 -2.17 -5.56
C ALA A 107 1.24 -1.32 -4.83
N ALA A 108 0.89 -1.74 -3.62
CA ALA A 108 0.22 -0.91 -2.62
C ALA A 108 1.27 -0.06 -1.90
N THR A 109 0.97 1.20 -1.59
CA THR A 109 1.85 2.09 -0.81
C THR A 109 1.11 2.71 0.38
N GLY A 110 1.84 3.36 1.29
CA GLY A 110 1.26 4.02 2.45
C GLY A 110 0.40 3.09 3.33
N GLY A 111 -0.78 3.55 3.73
CA GLY A 111 -1.68 2.77 4.59
C GLY A 111 -2.17 1.47 3.95
N TYR A 112 -2.35 1.45 2.62
CA TYR A 112 -2.71 0.23 1.89
C TYR A 112 -1.55 -0.78 1.90
N GLY A 113 -0.33 -0.28 1.71
CA GLY A 113 0.90 -1.06 1.80
C GLY A 113 1.08 -1.73 3.17
N ARG A 114 0.84 -0.97 4.26
CA ARG A 114 0.86 -1.46 5.65
C ARG A 114 -0.28 -2.41 6.04
N MET A 115 -1.27 -2.62 5.17
CA MET A 115 -2.49 -3.39 5.46
C MET A 115 -3.37 -2.73 6.53
N GLU A 116 -3.37 -1.40 6.57
CA GLU A 116 -4.09 -0.55 7.53
C GLU A 116 -5.29 0.19 6.87
N LEU A 117 -5.94 -0.43 5.89
CA LEU A 117 -7.11 0.19 5.24
C LEU A 117 -8.32 0.25 6.17
N ALA A 118 -8.63 1.44 6.67
CA ALA A 118 -9.89 1.72 7.35
C ALA A 118 -11.05 1.84 6.33
N PRO A 119 -12.32 1.78 6.78
CA PRO A 119 -13.48 1.78 5.89
C PRO A 119 -13.50 2.90 4.84
N HIS A 120 -12.96 4.08 5.16
CA HIS A 120 -12.93 5.25 4.29
C HIS A 120 -11.52 5.67 3.87
N SER A 121 -10.53 4.78 4.00
CA SER A 121 -9.17 5.05 3.53
C SER A 121 -9.11 5.20 2.01
N ASP A 122 -8.22 6.08 1.55
CA ASP A 122 -7.81 6.14 0.15
C ASP A 122 -6.99 4.90 -0.21
N ILE A 123 -7.06 4.47 -1.47
CA ILE A 123 -6.33 3.32 -2.01
C ILE A 123 -5.16 3.83 -2.84
N ASP A 124 -3.94 3.70 -2.34
CA ASP A 124 -2.73 4.16 -3.01
C ASP A 124 -2.04 3.02 -3.79
N ILE A 125 -2.00 3.14 -5.12
CA ILE A 125 -1.43 2.16 -6.04
C ILE A 125 -0.23 2.76 -6.78
N THR A 126 0.87 2.02 -6.87
CA THR A 126 2.04 2.39 -7.68
C THR A 126 2.28 1.34 -8.75
N PHE A 127 2.25 1.76 -10.02
CA PHE A 127 2.67 0.97 -11.16
C PHE A 127 4.17 1.14 -11.35
N VAL A 128 4.89 0.02 -11.40
CA VAL A 128 6.35 -0.02 -11.56
C VAL A 128 6.69 -0.87 -12.77
N PRO A 129 6.91 -0.28 -13.94
CA PRO A 129 7.37 -0.99 -15.11
C PRO A 129 8.89 -1.17 -15.09
N GLU A 130 9.35 -2.26 -15.72
CA GLU A 130 10.79 -2.55 -15.86
C GLU A 130 11.51 -1.51 -16.71
N ARG A 131 10.83 -0.99 -17.74
CA ARG A 131 11.35 -0.03 -18.72
C ARG A 131 10.25 0.94 -19.10
N ASP A 132 10.64 2.17 -19.41
CA ASP A 132 9.73 3.15 -19.98
C ASP A 132 9.37 2.79 -21.43
N SER A 133 8.22 3.29 -21.89
CA SER A 133 7.76 3.24 -23.28
C SER A 133 7.64 1.84 -23.88
N ASP A 134 7.45 0.80 -23.06
CA ASP A 134 7.08 -0.52 -23.55
C ASP A 134 5.59 -0.56 -23.92
N ALA A 135 5.30 -0.69 -25.21
CA ALA A 135 3.94 -0.55 -25.72
C ALA A 135 2.95 -1.56 -25.14
N ALA A 136 3.39 -2.77 -24.77
CA ALA A 136 2.51 -3.76 -24.13
C ALA A 136 2.19 -3.36 -22.69
N THR A 137 3.21 -2.97 -21.94
CA THR A 137 3.10 -2.46 -20.56
C THR A 137 2.21 -1.23 -20.50
N ASP A 138 2.40 -0.26 -21.40
CA ASP A 138 1.62 0.98 -21.44
C ASP A 138 0.14 0.72 -21.75
N ARG A 139 -0.17 -0.27 -22.60
CA ARG A 139 -1.56 -0.68 -22.83
C ARG A 139 -2.17 -1.29 -21.58
N VAL A 140 -1.46 -2.19 -20.90
CA VAL A 140 -1.94 -2.83 -19.67
C VAL A 140 -2.15 -1.80 -18.55
N ILE A 141 -1.20 -0.89 -18.34
CA ILE A 141 -1.34 0.18 -17.32
C ILE A 141 -2.51 1.10 -17.66
N ARG A 142 -2.73 1.42 -18.94
CA ARG A 142 -3.87 2.25 -19.37
C ARG A 142 -5.21 1.55 -19.14
N GLU A 143 -5.31 0.27 -19.44
CA GLU A 143 -6.52 -0.53 -19.14
C GLU A 143 -6.74 -0.65 -17.63
N MET A 144 -5.67 -0.88 -16.86
CA MET A 144 -5.71 -0.86 -15.39
C MET A 144 -6.24 0.46 -14.86
N PHE A 145 -5.74 1.58 -15.37
CA PHE A 145 -6.18 2.90 -14.94
C PHE A 145 -7.68 3.10 -15.22
N ARG A 146 -8.17 2.77 -16.42
CA ARG A 146 -9.60 2.86 -16.77
C ARG A 146 -10.44 2.01 -15.82
N LEU A 147 -10.06 0.75 -15.62
CA LEU A 147 -10.74 -0.16 -14.71
C LEU A 147 -10.76 0.36 -13.28
N LEU A 148 -9.65 0.92 -12.77
CA LEU A 148 -9.61 1.50 -11.42
C LEU A 148 -10.56 2.69 -11.29
N MET A 149 -10.61 3.58 -12.28
CA MET A 149 -11.51 4.74 -12.25
C MET A 149 -12.97 4.28 -12.24
N ASP A 150 -13.35 3.39 -13.16
CA ASP A 150 -14.74 2.93 -13.26
C ASP A 150 -15.13 2.10 -12.03
N VAL A 151 -14.38 1.03 -11.74
CA VAL A 151 -14.71 0.07 -10.68
C VAL A 151 -14.60 0.69 -9.30
N MET A 152 -13.50 1.39 -9.00
CA MET A 152 -13.26 1.88 -7.64
C MET A 152 -13.86 3.26 -7.44
N MET A 153 -13.62 4.23 -8.32
CA MET A 153 -14.10 5.59 -8.09
C MET A 153 -15.58 5.78 -8.43
N GLU A 154 -16.01 5.40 -9.64
CA GLU A 154 -17.38 5.66 -10.10
C GLU A 154 -18.39 4.75 -9.38
N TYR A 155 -18.18 3.43 -9.44
CA TYR A 155 -19.14 2.45 -8.94
C TYR A 155 -18.86 1.99 -7.50
N GLY A 156 -17.59 1.81 -7.14
CA GLY A 156 -17.15 1.37 -5.81
C GLY A 156 -17.09 2.49 -4.76
N ARG A 157 -17.18 3.76 -5.18
CA ARG A 157 -17.12 4.97 -4.36
C ARG A 157 -15.90 5.02 -3.42
N LEU A 158 -14.76 4.61 -3.95
CA LEU A 158 -13.45 4.60 -3.30
C LEU A 158 -12.54 5.61 -3.97
N LYS A 159 -11.81 6.39 -3.18
CA LYS A 159 -10.77 7.27 -3.71
C LYS A 159 -9.53 6.44 -4.00
N VAL A 160 -8.96 6.62 -5.19
CA VAL A 160 -7.75 5.93 -5.62
C VAL A 160 -6.67 6.96 -5.91
N GLY A 161 -5.58 6.90 -5.15
CA GLY A 161 -4.32 7.52 -5.50
C GLY A 161 -3.53 6.59 -6.40
N TYR A 162 -2.94 7.09 -7.49
CA TYR A 162 -2.09 6.27 -8.35
C TYR A 162 -0.80 6.99 -8.72
N ALA A 163 0.27 6.22 -8.88
CA ALA A 163 1.56 6.70 -9.34
C ALA A 163 2.13 5.75 -10.39
N TYR A 164 2.89 6.31 -11.33
CA TYR A 164 3.77 5.58 -12.25
C TYR A 164 5.20 5.87 -11.83
N ARG A 165 5.99 4.83 -11.57
CA ARG A 165 7.37 4.98 -11.07
C ARG A 165 8.30 4.01 -11.77
N LEU A 166 9.31 4.56 -12.43
CA LEU A 166 10.41 3.77 -12.98
C LEU A 166 11.45 3.50 -11.89
N ILE A 167 12.22 2.42 -12.08
CA ILE A 167 13.39 2.14 -11.24
C ILE A 167 14.40 3.30 -11.34
N GLU A 168 14.51 3.91 -12.51
CA GLU A 168 15.40 5.03 -12.80
C GLU A 168 14.99 6.32 -12.06
N ASP A 169 13.75 6.42 -11.56
CA ASP A 169 13.28 7.57 -10.78
C ASP A 169 13.79 7.56 -9.33
N CYS A 170 14.20 6.39 -8.82
CA CYS A 170 14.58 6.19 -7.41
C CYS A 170 15.54 7.26 -6.84
N PRO A 171 16.59 7.70 -7.55
CA PRO A 171 17.51 8.72 -7.04
C PRO A 171 16.91 10.13 -6.88
N THR A 172 15.79 10.42 -7.56
CA THR A 172 15.19 11.77 -7.60
C THR A 172 13.86 11.87 -6.83
N LEU A 173 13.47 10.81 -6.11
CA LEU A 173 12.23 10.78 -5.36
C LEU A 173 12.19 11.83 -4.25
N ASP A 174 11.10 12.59 -4.20
CA ASP A 174 10.83 13.49 -3.09
C ASP A 174 10.53 12.74 -1.78
N HIS A 175 10.64 13.47 -0.66
CA HIS A 175 10.48 12.92 0.68
C HIS A 175 9.09 12.32 0.94
N THR A 176 8.05 12.92 0.38
CA THR A 176 6.68 12.43 0.52
C THR A 176 6.53 11.06 -0.15
N THR A 177 7.07 10.93 -1.36
CA THR A 177 7.09 9.70 -2.13
C THR A 177 7.93 8.64 -1.44
N GLN A 178 9.13 8.99 -0.96
CA GLN A 178 9.98 8.08 -0.20
C GLN A 178 9.24 7.53 1.04
N SER A 179 8.53 8.39 1.77
CA SER A 179 7.74 7.98 2.95
C SER A 179 6.68 6.95 2.61
N ALA A 180 5.99 7.12 1.47
CA ALA A 180 4.95 6.19 1.04
C ALA A 180 5.53 4.83 0.58
N LEU A 181 6.72 4.86 -0.02
CA LEU A 181 7.40 3.68 -0.58
C LEU A 181 8.08 2.81 0.48
N ILE A 182 8.40 3.33 1.67
CA ILE A 182 8.88 2.51 2.80
C ILE A 182 7.90 1.39 3.12
N ASP A 183 6.60 1.66 2.98
CA ASP A 183 5.53 0.71 3.25
C ASP A 183 5.06 -0.01 1.96
N ALA A 184 5.82 0.05 0.86
CA ALA A 184 5.42 -0.56 -0.39
C ALA A 184 5.29 -2.09 -0.28
N ARG A 185 4.20 -2.63 -0.84
CA ARG A 185 3.89 -4.06 -0.87
C ARG A 185 3.39 -4.48 -2.24
N LEU A 186 3.97 -5.53 -2.80
CA LEU A 186 3.48 -6.09 -4.06
C LEU A 186 2.06 -6.66 -3.90
N VAL A 187 1.15 -6.23 -4.76
CA VAL A 187 -0.21 -6.78 -4.83
C VAL A 187 -0.30 -7.81 -5.96
N THR A 188 0.17 -7.45 -7.16
CA THR A 188 0.18 -8.31 -8.36
C THR A 188 1.25 -7.87 -9.38
N GLY A 189 1.46 -8.65 -10.43
CA GLY A 189 2.46 -8.40 -11.47
C GLY A 189 3.84 -9.02 -11.18
N SER A 190 4.88 -8.49 -11.84
CA SER A 190 6.24 -9.06 -11.81
C SER A 190 6.93 -8.86 -10.46
N ARG A 191 7.09 -9.96 -9.72
CA ARG A 191 7.88 -10.01 -8.47
C ARG A 191 9.33 -9.57 -8.68
N ARG A 192 9.91 -9.91 -9.84
CA ARG A 192 11.28 -9.57 -10.21
C ARG A 192 11.45 -8.05 -10.32
N VAL A 193 10.54 -7.39 -11.05
CA VAL A 193 10.55 -5.92 -11.21
C VAL A 193 10.39 -5.22 -9.87
N PHE A 194 9.43 -5.68 -9.05
CA PHE A 194 9.22 -5.11 -7.72
C PHE A 194 10.45 -5.25 -6.81
N ALA A 195 11.09 -6.41 -6.81
CA ALA A 195 12.31 -6.64 -6.01
C ALA A 195 13.48 -5.74 -6.48
N ARG A 196 13.65 -5.56 -7.79
CA ARG A 196 14.65 -4.64 -8.34
C ARG A 196 14.36 -3.19 -7.94
N PHE A 197 13.11 -2.76 -8.07
CA PHE A 197 12.68 -1.42 -7.67
C PHE A 197 12.93 -1.14 -6.19
N LEU A 198 12.55 -2.07 -5.29
CA LEU A 198 12.84 -1.93 -3.87
C LEU A 198 14.35 -1.93 -3.59
N GLY A 199 15.12 -2.77 -4.29
CA GLY A 199 16.57 -2.80 -4.16
C GLY A 199 17.20 -1.44 -4.50
N GLU A 200 16.79 -0.82 -5.61
CA GLU A 200 17.27 0.51 -6.00
C GLU A 200 16.78 1.59 -5.03
N PHE A 201 15.51 1.57 -4.65
CA PHE A 201 14.94 2.48 -3.66
C PHE A 201 15.74 2.48 -2.36
N TRP A 202 15.95 1.29 -1.76
CA TRP A 202 16.71 1.15 -0.52
C TRP A 202 18.20 1.45 -0.69
N GLY A 203 18.76 1.21 -1.88
CA GLY A 203 20.15 1.59 -2.20
C GLY A 203 20.39 3.10 -2.20
N GLN A 204 19.38 3.89 -2.60
CA GLN A 204 19.43 5.36 -2.58
C GLN A 204 18.87 5.98 -1.29
N PHE A 205 18.24 5.19 -0.42
CA PHE A 205 17.51 5.70 0.74
C PHE A 205 18.46 6.19 1.84
N ASN A 206 18.46 7.51 2.09
CA ASN A 206 19.20 8.10 3.19
C ASN A 206 18.34 8.11 4.46
N SER A 207 18.49 7.08 5.29
CA SER A 207 17.74 6.93 6.55
C SER A 207 17.94 8.08 7.54
N THR A 208 19.14 8.69 7.57
CA THR A 208 19.44 9.78 8.49
C THR A 208 18.73 11.07 8.07
N ASP A 209 18.80 11.45 6.79
CA ASP A 209 18.07 12.61 6.27
C ASP A 209 16.56 12.43 6.43
N PHE A 210 16.06 11.22 6.10
CA PHE A 210 14.66 10.87 6.27
C PHE A 210 14.18 11.04 7.72
N LEU A 211 14.91 10.48 8.70
CA LEU A 211 14.55 10.57 10.11
C LEU A 211 14.50 12.02 10.59
N PHE A 212 15.52 12.82 10.28
CA PHE A 212 15.54 14.23 10.70
C PHE A 212 14.38 15.03 10.12
N ARG A 213 14.06 14.81 8.85
CA ARG A 213 12.90 15.44 8.21
C ARG A 213 11.60 15.02 8.85
N LYS A 214 11.41 13.73 9.15
CA LYS A 214 10.20 13.25 9.82
C LYS A 214 10.02 13.80 11.22
N ILE A 215 11.11 13.94 11.98
CA ILE A 215 11.07 14.61 13.29
C ILE A 215 10.65 16.08 13.12
N MET A 216 11.15 16.80 12.11
CA MET A 216 10.78 18.19 11.86
C MET A 216 9.31 18.33 11.42
N GLU A 217 8.86 17.51 10.47
CA GLU A 217 7.45 17.45 10.05
C GLU A 217 6.54 17.17 11.26
N ARG A 218 6.95 16.25 12.13
CA ARG A 218 6.17 15.90 13.30
C ARG A 218 6.06 17.05 14.29
N ARG A 219 7.15 17.78 14.55
CA ARG A 219 7.12 18.99 15.39
C ARG A 219 6.16 20.04 14.84
N GLN A 220 6.14 20.24 13.52
CA GLN A 220 5.22 21.18 12.88
C GLN A 220 3.76 20.73 13.02
N MET A 221 3.48 19.44 12.87
CA MET A 221 2.12 18.91 13.05
C MET A 221 1.64 19.02 14.50
N LEU A 222 2.49 18.72 15.48
CA LEU A 222 2.15 18.88 16.90
C LEU A 222 1.87 20.34 17.28
N ALA A 223 2.58 21.29 16.68
CA ALA A 223 2.29 22.72 16.88
C ALA A 223 0.91 23.13 16.31
N ARG A 224 0.42 22.44 15.28
CA ARG A 224 -0.87 22.71 14.64
C ARG A 224 -2.05 22.02 15.32
N TYR A 225 -1.88 20.76 15.72
CA TYR A 225 -2.95 19.91 16.26
C TYR A 225 -2.93 19.77 17.78
N GLY A 226 -1.96 20.40 18.45
CA GLY A 226 -1.78 20.35 19.90
C GLY A 226 -0.81 19.24 20.31
N SER A 227 0.02 19.56 21.31
CA SER A 227 1.08 18.69 21.85
C SER A 227 0.64 17.86 23.06
N THR A 228 -0.67 17.84 23.36
CA THR A 228 -1.23 17.14 24.52
C THR A 228 -2.35 16.21 24.08
N PRO A 229 -2.43 14.98 24.63
CA PRO A 229 -3.56 14.09 24.39
C PRO A 229 -4.84 14.55 25.11
N TYR A 230 -4.74 15.50 26.06
CA TYR A 230 -5.86 15.96 26.89
C TYR A 230 -6.73 17.05 26.23
N LEU A 231 -6.79 17.07 24.90
CA LEU A 231 -7.73 17.94 24.18
C LEU A 231 -9.15 17.39 24.31
N VAL A 232 -10.14 18.29 24.35
CA VAL A 232 -11.56 17.90 24.40
C VAL A 232 -11.95 17.08 23.16
N GLU A 233 -11.40 17.45 22.00
CA GLU A 233 -11.56 16.73 20.73
C GLU A 233 -10.18 16.42 20.14
N PRO A 234 -9.51 15.33 20.58
CA PRO A 234 -8.17 15.02 20.13
C PRO A 234 -8.18 14.50 18.69
N ASN A 235 -7.22 14.94 17.88
CA ASN A 235 -7.03 14.37 16.55
C ASN A 235 -6.32 13.02 16.66
N ILE A 236 -7.05 11.92 16.46
CA ILE A 236 -6.53 10.55 16.59
C ILE A 236 -5.40 10.21 15.60
N LYS A 237 -5.30 10.94 14.49
CA LYS A 237 -4.30 10.70 13.45
C LYS A 237 -3.05 11.54 13.67
N GLU A 238 -3.22 12.85 13.76
CA GLU A 238 -2.14 13.84 13.75
C GLU A 238 -1.88 14.49 15.12
N GLY A 239 -2.73 14.28 16.13
CA GLY A 239 -2.53 14.78 17.50
C GLY A 239 -1.45 14.02 18.26
N ALA A 240 -1.05 14.54 19.43
CA ALA A 240 -0.04 13.92 20.28
C ALA A 240 -0.47 12.53 20.78
N GLY A 241 0.40 11.53 20.60
CA GLY A 241 0.09 10.12 20.89
C GLY A 241 -0.84 9.46 19.87
N GLY A 242 -1.10 10.11 18.73
CA GLY A 242 -1.94 9.60 17.66
C GLY A 242 -1.23 8.59 16.74
N LEU A 243 -1.96 8.12 15.72
CA LEU A 243 -1.45 7.11 14.77
C LEU A 243 -0.14 7.52 14.09
N ARG A 244 0.06 8.80 13.80
CA ARG A 244 1.29 9.28 13.15
C ARG A 244 2.52 9.12 14.03
N ASP A 245 2.38 9.19 15.35
CA ASP A 245 3.49 8.93 16.28
C ASP A 245 3.90 7.45 16.23
N LEU A 246 2.93 6.53 16.12
CA LEU A 246 3.21 5.10 15.93
C LEU A 246 3.90 4.83 14.60
N HIS A 247 3.46 5.48 13.53
CA HIS A 247 4.11 5.37 12.22
C HIS A 247 5.56 5.87 12.26
N LEU A 248 5.81 6.98 12.97
CA LEU A 248 7.16 7.50 13.14
C LEU A 248 8.09 6.57 13.94
N ILE A 249 7.55 5.84 14.93
CA ILE A 249 8.33 4.85 15.70
C ILE A 249 8.62 3.60 14.86
N ARG A 250 7.70 3.23 13.97
CA ARG A 250 7.85 2.08 13.08
C ARG A 250 8.88 2.31 11.99
N TRP A 251 8.94 3.52 11.44
CA TRP A 251 9.91 3.92 10.43
C TRP A 251 11.30 4.13 11.04
#